data_AF-A9B7E3-F1
#
_entry.id   AF-A9B7E3-F1
#
_cell.length_a   1.000
_cell.length_b   1.000
_cell.length_c   1.000
_cell.angle_alpha   90.00
_cell.angle_beta   90.00
_cell.angle_gamma   90.00
#
_symmetry.space_group_name_H-M   'P 1'
#
loop_
_entity.id
_entity.type
_entity.pdbx_description
1 polymer ?
#
loop_
_entity_poly.entity_id
_entity_poly.type
_entity_poly.pdbx_seq_one_letter_code
_entity_poly.pdbx_strand_id
1 'polypeptide(L)'
;MQLAVSAKPETPLQPYVVSADYAPGTLIKQQTLELPIYHSPEQKLYELEIAGFRVEDADPETALRQAVPVLKALVNLARLPTYVFIARRSRQVYPIYSIGDDVLATTPGGPVFRHVELAKVREYLNEYLHLTGVLGRPGASDKLHVRGVDAKTLGLIRPTCYFKKRITGQTDFWAPVFANEQELYTFAASKRHAVALSEPNALMGLHALVAKALIKDKRLFHEHDLRVDRMFAEPWEIWKKDLTAVNEPIVLGDVSLNVYQYGPTWLAVEKRRDRDELRPSLFLGENLYDLTARVTADFKRRGLIAE
;
A
#
# COMPACT_ATOMS: atom_id res chain seq x y z
N MET A 1 8.18 23.07 17.00
CA MET A 1 8.99 21.86 16.80
C MET A 1 10.45 22.27 16.77
N GLN A 2 11.26 21.68 17.65
CA GLN A 2 12.70 21.87 17.69
C GLN A 2 13.33 20.57 17.17
N LEU A 3 13.93 20.62 15.98
CA LEU A 3 14.60 19.45 15.40
C LEU A 3 16.07 19.50 15.81
N ALA A 4 16.52 18.49 16.54
CA ALA A 4 17.92 18.31 16.88
C ALA A 4 18.48 17.23 15.94
N VAL A 5 19.24 17.67 14.94
CA VAL A 5 19.88 16.76 13.98
C VAL A 5 21.25 16.40 14.54
N SER A 6 21.52 15.11 14.70
CA SER A 6 22.85 14.61 15.09
C SER A 6 23.32 13.56 14.10
N ALA A 7 24.42 13.81 13.41
CA ALA A 7 25.04 12.81 12.57
C ALA A 7 25.90 11.87 13.43
N LYS A 8 25.68 10.55 13.33
CA LYS A 8 26.68 9.54 13.72
C LYS A 8 27.03 8.70 12.50
N PRO A 9 27.96 9.13 11.64
CA PRO A 9 28.45 8.31 10.57
C PRO A 9 29.57 7.40 11.10
N GLU A 10 29.38 6.08 11.08
CA GLU A 10 30.50 5.13 11.16
C GLU A 10 30.93 4.66 9.76
N THR A 11 30.04 4.70 8.77
CA THR A 11 30.29 4.43 7.34
C THR A 11 29.18 5.02 6.45
N PRO A 12 29.40 5.24 5.14
CA PRO A 12 28.41 5.82 4.22
C PRO A 12 27.16 4.97 3.94
N LEU A 13 27.02 3.82 4.59
CA LEU A 13 25.89 2.87 4.42
C LEU A 13 24.95 2.81 5.64
N GLN A 14 25.21 3.56 6.72
CA GLN A 14 24.36 3.57 7.91
C GLN A 14 23.41 4.78 7.95
N PRO A 15 22.20 4.63 8.53
CA PRO A 15 21.22 5.71 8.60
C PRO A 15 21.67 6.83 9.54
N TYR A 16 21.35 8.07 9.18
CA TYR A 16 21.56 9.21 10.06
C TYR A 16 20.42 9.29 11.07
N VAL A 17 20.74 9.58 12.32
CA VAL A 17 19.73 9.68 13.39
C VAL A 17 19.27 11.13 13.53
N VAL A 18 18.02 11.40 13.21
CA VAL A 18 17.40 12.70 13.41
C VAL A 18 16.48 12.64 14.62
N SER A 19 16.83 13.35 15.68
CA SER A 19 15.97 13.48 16.86
C SER A 19 14.99 14.63 16.64
N ALA A 20 13.70 14.32 16.64
CA ALA A 20 12.65 15.32 16.51
C ALA A 20 11.99 15.58 17.86
N ASP A 21 12.29 16.75 18.44
CA ASP A 21 11.67 17.20 19.68
C ASP A 21 10.46 18.08 19.36
N TYR A 22 9.28 17.56 19.64
CA TYR A 22 8.06 18.34 19.52
C TYR A 22 7.86 19.18 20.79
N ALA A 23 7.38 20.41 20.60
CA ALA A 23 7.21 21.34 21.71
C ALA A 23 6.18 20.80 22.72
N PRO A 24 6.28 21.16 24.02
CA PRO A 24 5.25 20.83 25.00
C PRO A 24 3.87 21.26 24.50
N GLY A 25 2.90 20.34 24.50
CA GLY A 25 1.53 20.59 24.04
C GLY A 25 1.16 19.99 22.67
N THR A 26 2.10 19.37 21.95
CA THR A 26 1.77 18.54 20.78
C THR A 26 1.42 17.11 21.20
N LEU A 27 0.47 16.47 20.51
CA LEU A 27 0.10 15.06 20.73
C LEU A 27 1.19 14.07 20.27
N ILE A 28 2.21 14.52 19.53
CA ILE A 28 3.37 13.69 19.17
C ILE A 28 4.30 13.63 20.38
N LYS A 29 4.49 12.43 20.94
CA LYS A 29 5.56 12.20 21.90
C LYS A 29 6.91 12.49 21.24
N GLN A 30 7.91 12.89 22.03
CA GLN A 30 9.29 12.97 21.53
C GLN A 30 9.64 11.68 20.77
N GLN A 31 10.11 11.84 19.52
CA GLN A 31 10.34 10.70 18.63
C GLN A 31 11.72 10.85 17.98
N THR A 32 12.53 9.82 18.14
CA THR A 32 13.77 9.67 17.39
C THR A 32 13.46 9.03 16.04
N LEU A 33 13.86 9.68 14.96
CA LEU A 33 13.75 9.18 13.59
C LEU A 33 15.13 8.73 13.10
N GLU A 34 15.16 7.65 12.35
CA GLU A 34 16.39 7.12 11.72
C GLU A 34 16.29 7.32 10.22
N LEU A 35 16.73 8.47 9.71
CA LEU A 35 16.59 8.82 8.31
C LEU A 35 17.78 8.26 7.51
N PRO A 36 17.57 7.26 6.64
CA PRO A 36 18.65 6.68 5.86
C PRO A 36 19.09 7.64 4.75
N ILE A 37 20.39 7.96 4.72
CA ILE A 37 21.00 8.68 3.59
C ILE A 37 21.72 7.66 2.72
N TYR A 38 21.40 7.65 1.44
CA TYR A 38 22.00 6.77 0.45
C TYR A 38 23.01 7.55 -0.39
N HIS A 39 24.21 7.02 -0.56
CA HIS A 39 25.17 7.57 -1.50
C HIS A 39 24.92 6.99 -2.90
N SER A 40 24.66 7.86 -3.88
CA SER A 40 24.54 7.56 -5.30
C SER A 40 25.92 7.69 -5.96
N PRO A 41 26.65 6.57 -6.21
CA PRO A 41 28.03 6.64 -6.66
C PRO A 41 28.17 7.27 -8.06
N GLU A 42 27.16 7.07 -8.90
CA GLU A 42 27.14 7.58 -10.28
C GLU A 42 26.97 9.10 -10.32
N GLN A 43 26.10 9.63 -9.46
CA GLN A 43 25.80 11.06 -9.40
C GLN A 43 26.71 11.81 -8.41
N LYS A 44 27.43 11.08 -7.56
CA LYS A 44 28.23 11.62 -6.44
C LYS A 44 27.38 12.49 -5.50
N LEU A 45 26.14 12.05 -5.25
CA LEU A 45 25.18 12.73 -4.38
C LEU A 45 24.79 11.82 -3.23
N TYR A 46 24.41 12.45 -2.13
CA TYR A 46 23.75 11.84 -0.99
C TYR A 46 22.26 12.14 -1.09
N GLU A 47 21.46 11.08 -1.07
CA GLU A 47 20.02 11.12 -1.25
C GLU A 47 19.30 10.72 0.03
N LEU A 48 18.31 11.50 0.42
CA LEU A 48 17.43 11.23 1.54
C LEU A 48 15.98 11.20 1.03
N GLU A 49 15.26 10.13 1.33
CA GLU A 49 13.83 10.03 1.04
C GLU A 49 13.01 10.13 2.33
N ILE A 50 12.12 11.13 2.41
CA ILE A 50 11.28 11.38 3.59
C ILE A 50 9.83 11.34 3.14
N ALA A 51 9.13 10.26 3.44
CA ALA A 51 7.76 10.01 3.02
C ALA A 51 7.54 10.25 1.51
N GLY A 52 8.52 9.89 0.67
CA GLY A 52 8.48 10.06 -0.78
C GLY A 52 8.94 11.43 -1.30
N PHE A 53 9.24 12.39 -0.41
CA PHE A 53 9.96 13.62 -0.78
C PHE A 53 11.45 13.31 -0.84
N ARG A 54 12.11 13.72 -1.93
CA ARG A 54 13.54 13.47 -2.15
C ARG A 54 14.33 14.74 -1.88
N VAL A 55 15.38 14.62 -1.08
CA VAL A 55 16.39 15.65 -0.81
C VAL A 55 17.73 15.11 -1.27
N GLU A 56 18.51 15.92 -1.98
CA GLU A 56 19.79 15.50 -2.56
C GLU A 56 20.82 16.60 -2.36
N ASP A 57 22.02 16.21 -1.95
CA ASP A 57 23.15 17.13 -1.87
C ASP A 57 24.48 16.39 -2.06
N ALA A 58 25.55 17.09 -2.41
CA ALA A 58 26.89 16.50 -2.49
C ALA A 58 27.48 16.21 -1.09
N ASP A 59 26.93 16.85 -0.05
CA ASP A 59 27.35 16.70 1.34
C ASP A 59 26.18 16.18 2.21
N PRO A 60 26.38 15.08 2.97
CA PRO A 60 25.29 14.48 3.76
C PRO A 60 24.80 15.38 4.89
N GLU A 61 25.64 16.23 5.48
CA GLU A 61 25.17 17.19 6.50
C GLU A 61 24.26 18.26 5.90
N THR A 62 24.57 18.71 4.69
CA THR A 62 23.75 19.67 3.96
C THR A 62 22.43 19.05 3.53
N ALA A 63 22.43 17.81 3.04
CA ALA A 63 21.20 17.05 2.78
C ALA A 63 20.32 16.95 4.04
N LEU A 64 20.91 16.68 5.21
CA LEU A 64 20.19 16.68 6.49
C LEU A 64 19.64 18.05 6.89
N ARG A 65 20.39 19.13 6.68
CA ARG A 65 19.88 20.50 6.93
C ARG A 65 18.68 20.80 6.04
N GLN A 66 18.70 20.36 4.79
CA GLN A 66 17.58 20.49 3.85
C GLN A 66 16.40 19.55 4.18
N ALA A 67 16.62 18.47 4.92
CA ALA A 67 15.56 17.59 5.42
C ALA A 67 14.65 18.27 6.46
N VAL A 68 15.20 19.15 7.29
CA VAL A 68 14.49 19.85 8.36
C VAL A 68 13.22 20.59 7.90
N PRO A 69 13.25 21.43 6.85
CA PRO A 69 12.03 22.07 6.34
C PRO A 69 11.02 21.06 5.77
N VAL A 70 11.47 19.96 5.17
CA VAL A 70 10.58 18.88 4.67
C VAL A 70 9.86 18.21 5.85
N LEU A 71 10.59 17.83 6.89
CA LEU A 71 10.01 17.27 8.12
C LEU A 71 9.00 18.24 8.76
N LYS A 72 9.33 19.53 8.82
CA LYS A 72 8.40 20.58 9.31
C LYS A 72 7.12 20.62 8.49
N ALA A 73 7.21 20.56 7.17
CA ALA A 73 6.06 20.61 6.27
C ALA A 73 5.20 19.33 6.33
N LEU A 74 5.80 18.18 6.66
CA LEU A 74 5.10 16.91 6.80
C LEU A 74 4.27 16.83 8.09
N VAL A 75 4.61 17.61 9.11
CA VAL A 75 3.87 17.61 10.38
C VAL A 75 2.56 18.36 10.18
N ASN A 76 1.45 17.64 10.26
CA ASN A 76 0.10 18.20 10.19
C ASN A 76 -0.75 17.65 11.34
N LEU A 77 -1.60 18.49 11.93
CA LEU A 77 -2.44 18.13 13.08
C LEU A 77 -1.65 17.45 14.22
N ALA A 78 -0.40 17.89 14.41
CA ALA A 78 0.56 17.25 15.30
C ALA A 78 0.66 15.73 15.05
N ARG A 79 0.87 15.32 13.78
CA ARG A 79 1.15 13.95 13.36
C ARG A 79 2.09 13.92 12.16
N LEU A 80 2.84 12.83 12.03
CA LEU A 80 3.53 12.44 10.79
C LEU A 80 2.59 11.58 9.92
N PRO A 81 2.79 11.56 8.60
CA PRO A 81 1.95 10.75 7.71
C PRO A 81 2.12 9.25 7.96
N THR A 82 1.03 8.51 7.81
CA THR A 82 1.00 7.03 7.87
C THR A 82 1.06 6.43 6.47
N TYR A 83 0.52 7.15 5.48
CA TYR A 83 0.59 6.78 4.07
C TYR A 83 0.95 8.00 3.23
N VAL A 84 1.29 7.75 1.98
CA VAL A 84 1.28 8.77 0.94
C VAL A 84 0.56 8.28 -0.30
N PHE A 85 -0.09 9.21 -0.99
CA PHE A 85 -0.46 9.04 -2.38
C PHE A 85 0.56 9.70 -3.30
N ILE A 86 0.95 9.00 -4.35
CA ILE A 86 2.00 9.41 -5.28
C ILE A 86 1.44 9.44 -6.69
N ALA A 87 1.48 10.63 -7.30
CA ALA A 87 1.25 10.83 -8.71
C ALA A 87 2.57 10.58 -9.47
N ARG A 88 2.87 9.33 -9.80
CA ARG A 88 4.19 8.87 -10.28
C ARG A 88 4.83 9.75 -11.37
N ARG A 89 4.10 10.13 -12.42
CA ARG A 89 4.69 10.89 -13.55
C ARG A 89 4.98 12.35 -13.19
N SER A 90 4.12 12.98 -12.39
CA SER A 90 4.34 14.35 -11.91
C SER A 90 5.24 14.40 -10.67
N ARG A 91 5.61 13.24 -10.11
CA ARG A 91 6.40 13.08 -8.87
C ARG A 91 5.81 13.81 -7.66
N GLN A 92 4.52 14.12 -7.70
CA GLN A 92 3.85 14.78 -6.59
C GLN A 92 3.43 13.77 -5.52
N VAL A 93 3.61 14.17 -4.28
CA VAL A 93 3.34 13.36 -3.09
C VAL A 93 2.31 14.06 -2.23
N TYR A 94 1.34 13.28 -1.77
CA TYR A 94 0.22 13.73 -0.96
C TYR A 94 0.24 12.95 0.36
N PRO A 95 0.72 13.58 1.46
CA PRO A 95 0.73 12.96 2.78
C PRO A 95 -0.68 12.60 3.26
N ILE A 96 -0.80 11.43 3.87
CA ILE A 96 -2.04 10.90 4.44
C ILE A 96 -1.84 10.62 5.92
N TYR A 97 -2.74 11.13 6.75
CA TYR A 97 -2.66 11.04 8.21
C TYR A 97 -3.80 10.17 8.75
N SER A 98 -3.48 9.29 9.68
CA SER A 98 -4.49 8.50 10.41
C SER A 98 -4.82 9.16 11.75
N ILE A 99 -6.11 9.42 12.01
CA ILE A 99 -6.64 10.03 13.23
C ILE A 99 -7.83 9.21 13.72
N GLY A 100 -7.62 8.45 14.80
CA GLY A 100 -8.62 7.46 15.24
C GLY A 100 -8.85 6.44 14.12
N ASP A 101 -10.10 6.26 13.73
CA ASP A 101 -10.51 5.38 12.63
C ASP A 101 -10.50 6.07 11.25
N ASP A 102 -10.28 7.38 11.21
CA ASP A 102 -10.25 8.15 9.98
C ASP A 102 -8.85 8.24 9.37
N VAL A 103 -8.82 8.35 8.05
CA VAL A 103 -7.66 8.80 7.28
C VAL A 103 -7.99 10.09 6.54
N LEU A 104 -6.99 10.95 6.38
CA LEU A 104 -7.18 12.25 5.73
C LEU A 104 -5.99 12.64 4.85
N ALA A 105 -6.31 13.36 3.78
CA ALA A 105 -5.36 14.01 2.88
C ALA A 105 -5.66 15.51 2.83
N THR A 106 -4.62 16.34 2.81
CA THR A 106 -4.76 17.78 2.64
C THR A 106 -4.03 18.23 1.37
N THR A 107 -4.64 19.10 0.59
CA THR A 107 -3.95 19.78 -0.52
C THR A 107 -3.57 21.21 -0.13
N PRO A 108 -2.37 21.71 -0.44
CA PRO A 108 -1.99 23.09 -0.13
C PRO A 108 -2.98 24.09 -0.72
N GLY A 109 -3.61 24.92 0.12
CA GLY A 109 -4.61 25.91 -0.30
C GLY A 109 -5.94 25.34 -0.82
N GLY A 110 -6.16 24.03 -0.71
CA GLY A 110 -7.34 23.34 -1.21
C GLY A 110 -8.12 22.59 -0.13
N PRO A 111 -9.07 21.72 -0.53
CA PRO A 111 -9.93 20.98 0.38
C PRO A 111 -9.16 19.94 1.22
N VAL A 112 -9.80 19.54 2.31
CA VAL A 112 -9.40 18.39 3.13
C VAL A 112 -10.28 17.20 2.77
N PHE A 113 -9.66 16.08 2.42
CA PHE A 113 -10.36 14.84 2.13
C PHE A 113 -10.24 13.92 3.33
N ARG A 114 -11.36 13.53 3.95
CA ARG A 114 -11.38 12.68 5.15
C ARG A 114 -12.39 11.56 4.97
N HIS A 115 -12.01 10.35 5.37
CA HIS A 115 -12.91 9.20 5.39
C HIS A 115 -12.32 8.10 6.29
N VAL A 116 -13.17 7.21 6.79
CA VAL A 116 -12.75 5.97 7.48
C VAL A 116 -12.05 4.95 6.56
N GLU A 117 -11.92 5.27 5.26
CA GLU A 117 -11.34 4.37 4.25
C GLU A 117 -10.33 5.09 3.38
N LEU A 118 -9.12 4.54 3.32
CA LEU A 118 -8.05 5.02 2.46
C LEU A 118 -8.46 5.00 0.97
N ALA A 119 -9.29 4.04 0.59
CA ALA A 119 -9.84 3.92 -0.75
C ALA A 119 -10.63 5.16 -1.18
N LYS A 120 -11.50 5.66 -0.30
CA LYS A 120 -12.37 6.80 -0.57
C LYS A 120 -11.63 8.12 -0.53
N VAL A 121 -10.68 8.29 0.39
CA VAL A 121 -9.78 9.45 0.36
C VAL A 121 -9.01 9.50 -0.96
N ARG A 122 -8.52 8.36 -1.47
CA ARG A 122 -7.87 8.31 -2.79
C ARG A 122 -8.82 8.70 -3.91
N GLU A 123 -10.06 8.21 -3.88
CA GLU A 123 -11.08 8.51 -4.90
C GLU A 123 -11.36 10.02 -4.97
N TYR A 124 -11.71 10.64 -3.83
CA TYR A 124 -12.01 12.07 -3.77
C TYR A 124 -10.81 12.93 -4.17
N LEU A 125 -9.61 12.60 -3.66
CA LEU A 125 -8.40 13.32 -4.05
C LEU A 125 -8.11 13.13 -5.54
N ASN A 126 -8.23 11.92 -6.07
CA ASN A 126 -7.96 11.63 -7.47
C ASN A 126 -8.92 12.40 -8.38
N GLU A 127 -10.21 12.46 -8.06
CA GLU A 127 -11.20 13.26 -8.79
C GLU A 127 -10.84 14.75 -8.78
N TYR A 128 -10.56 15.31 -7.59
CA TYR A 128 -10.14 16.70 -7.46
C TYR A 128 -8.88 17.01 -8.28
N LEU A 129 -7.89 16.12 -8.28
CA LEU A 129 -6.66 16.32 -9.04
C LEU A 129 -6.87 16.20 -10.55
N HIS A 130 -7.89 15.46 -11.03
CA HIS A 130 -8.29 15.49 -12.44
C HIS A 130 -8.99 16.81 -12.77
N LEU A 131 -9.91 17.26 -11.92
CA LEU A 131 -10.65 18.51 -12.11
C LEU A 131 -9.72 19.73 -12.14
N THR A 132 -8.68 19.74 -11.32
CA THR A 132 -7.65 20.80 -11.29
C THR A 132 -6.54 20.59 -12.32
N GLY A 133 -6.58 19.50 -13.08
CA GLY A 133 -5.65 19.19 -14.17
C GLY A 133 -4.24 18.81 -13.71
N VAL A 134 -4.08 18.38 -12.46
CA VAL A 134 -2.83 17.78 -11.96
C VAL A 134 -2.66 16.35 -12.48
N LEU A 135 -3.76 15.61 -12.60
CA LEU A 135 -3.83 14.26 -13.20
C LEU A 135 -4.60 14.30 -14.53
N GLY A 136 -4.45 13.24 -15.34
CA GLY A 136 -5.23 13.05 -16.57
C GLY A 136 -4.83 13.90 -17.76
N ARG A 137 -3.80 14.76 -17.64
CA ARG A 137 -3.18 15.45 -18.78
C ARG A 137 -2.22 14.52 -19.54
N PRO A 138 -2.02 14.71 -20.86
CA PRO A 138 -0.99 13.99 -21.60
C PRO A 138 0.37 14.09 -20.90
N GLY A 139 1.03 12.94 -20.66
CA GLY A 139 2.30 12.88 -19.93
C GLY A 139 2.17 12.90 -18.40
N ALA A 140 1.01 13.21 -17.82
CA ALA A 140 0.76 13.13 -16.39
C ALA A 140 0.31 11.72 -15.97
N SER A 141 0.30 11.48 -14.65
CA SER A 141 -0.27 10.26 -14.09
C SER A 141 -1.79 10.31 -14.19
N ASP A 142 -2.43 9.19 -14.47
CA ASP A 142 -3.90 9.08 -14.42
C ASP A 142 -4.39 8.58 -13.07
N LYS A 143 -3.48 8.10 -12.22
CA LYS A 143 -3.81 7.41 -10.97
C LYS A 143 -2.82 7.74 -9.88
N LEU A 144 -3.34 7.83 -8.66
CA LEU A 144 -2.58 7.88 -7.43
C LEU A 144 -2.15 6.48 -6.99
N HIS A 145 -0.85 6.32 -6.74
CA HIS A 145 -0.29 5.12 -6.13
C HIS A 145 -0.21 5.30 -4.62
N VAL A 146 -0.52 4.25 -3.86
CA VAL A 146 -0.38 4.29 -2.40
C VAL A 146 0.94 3.67 -1.95
N ARG A 147 1.52 4.26 -0.92
CA ARG A 147 2.65 3.72 -0.15
C ARG A 147 2.38 3.92 1.34
N GLY A 148 2.85 2.98 2.15
CA GLY A 148 2.97 3.16 3.59
C GLY A 148 4.16 4.05 3.90
N VAL A 149 4.19 4.61 5.08
CA VAL A 149 5.33 5.35 5.61
C VAL A 149 5.79 4.62 6.86
N ASP A 150 7.06 4.24 6.88
CA ASP A 150 7.67 3.64 8.07
C ASP A 150 7.75 4.67 9.20
N ALA A 151 7.25 4.32 10.38
CA ALA A 151 7.15 5.28 11.48
C ALA A 151 8.52 5.69 12.04
N LYS A 152 9.55 4.87 11.87
CA LYS A 152 10.90 5.08 12.41
C LYS A 152 11.79 5.83 11.42
N THR A 153 11.72 5.45 10.16
CA THR A 153 12.63 5.94 9.10
C THR A 153 11.99 6.93 8.15
N LEU A 154 10.66 7.04 8.16
CA LEU A 154 9.85 7.76 7.16
C LEU A 154 10.04 7.26 5.72
N GLY A 155 10.69 6.10 5.53
CA GLY A 155 10.83 5.47 4.22
C GLY A 155 9.49 4.99 3.66
N LEU A 156 9.40 4.92 2.33
CA LEU A 156 8.20 4.41 1.67
C LEU A 156 8.12 2.88 1.72
N ILE A 157 7.04 2.38 2.34
CA ILE A 157 6.73 0.96 2.37
C ILE A 157 5.83 0.62 1.18
N ARG A 158 6.22 -0.39 0.40
CA ARG A 158 5.39 -0.94 -0.68
C ARG A 158 4.32 -1.86 -0.06
N PRO A 159 3.06 -1.82 -0.55
CA PRO A 159 2.07 -2.81 -0.14
C PRO A 159 2.51 -4.22 -0.54
N THR A 160 2.33 -5.21 0.32
CA THR A 160 2.57 -6.64 0.06
C THR A 160 1.64 -7.15 -1.05
N CYS A 161 0.39 -6.72 -1.01
CA CYS A 161 -0.66 -7.00 -1.98
C CYS A 161 -1.81 -5.99 -1.82
N TYR A 162 -2.91 -6.21 -2.53
CA TYR A 162 -4.15 -5.47 -2.34
C TYR A 162 -5.30 -6.43 -2.15
N PHE A 163 -6.16 -6.20 -1.16
CA PHE A 163 -7.47 -6.81 -1.18
C PHE A 163 -8.36 -6.06 -2.15
N LYS A 164 -9.11 -6.79 -2.99
CA LYS A 164 -9.99 -6.20 -4.00
C LYS A 164 -11.27 -6.98 -4.18
N LYS A 165 -12.38 -6.24 -4.33
CA LYS A 165 -13.66 -6.76 -4.80
C LYS A 165 -14.00 -6.06 -6.11
N ARG A 166 -14.34 -6.84 -7.13
CA ARG A 166 -14.74 -6.35 -8.46
C ARG A 166 -15.82 -7.25 -9.04
N ILE A 167 -17.06 -6.96 -8.68
CA ILE A 167 -18.24 -7.74 -9.09
C ILE A 167 -19.19 -6.80 -9.82
N THR A 168 -19.62 -7.20 -11.02
CA THR A 168 -20.55 -6.44 -11.84
C THR A 168 -21.82 -6.11 -11.05
N GLY A 169 -22.27 -4.85 -11.12
CA GLY A 169 -23.46 -4.38 -10.41
C GLY A 169 -23.25 -4.13 -8.91
N GLN A 170 -22.02 -4.29 -8.38
CA GLN A 170 -21.70 -3.99 -6.99
C GLN A 170 -20.61 -2.92 -6.89
N THR A 171 -20.60 -2.19 -5.77
CA THR A 171 -19.54 -1.22 -5.48
C THR A 171 -18.19 -1.93 -5.35
N ASP A 172 -17.22 -1.46 -6.14
CA ASP A 172 -15.83 -1.90 -6.06
C ASP A 172 -15.25 -1.58 -4.67
N PHE A 173 -14.37 -2.46 -4.21
CA PHE A 173 -13.59 -2.25 -3.01
C PHE A 173 -12.12 -2.53 -3.29
N TRP A 174 -11.24 -1.76 -2.65
CA TRP A 174 -9.83 -2.08 -2.63
C TRP A 174 -9.19 -1.58 -1.34
N ALA A 175 -8.22 -2.32 -0.80
CA ALA A 175 -7.41 -1.90 0.33
C ALA A 175 -5.97 -2.41 0.17
N PRO A 176 -4.95 -1.56 0.34
CA PRO A 176 -3.56 -2.00 0.34
C PRO A 176 -3.23 -2.76 1.64
N VAL A 177 -2.54 -3.88 1.51
CA VAL A 177 -2.03 -4.64 2.66
C VAL A 177 -0.56 -4.34 2.83
N PHE A 178 -0.13 -4.05 4.05
CA PHE A 178 1.25 -3.76 4.40
C PHE A 178 1.77 -4.81 5.38
N ALA A 179 3.09 -4.98 5.40
CA ALA A 179 3.82 -5.73 6.41
C ALA A 179 4.76 -4.79 7.15
N ASN A 180 4.91 -4.97 8.46
CA ASN A 180 6.08 -4.52 9.21
C ASN A 180 6.79 -5.76 9.78
N GLU A 181 7.69 -5.60 10.76
CA GLU A 181 8.43 -6.73 11.35
C GLU A 181 7.54 -7.69 12.16
N GLN A 182 6.39 -7.23 12.65
CA GLN A 182 5.55 -7.97 13.61
C GLN A 182 4.21 -8.45 13.03
N GLU A 183 3.66 -7.76 12.03
CA GLU A 183 2.26 -7.94 11.61
C GLU A 183 2.03 -7.61 10.12
N LEU A 184 1.02 -8.27 9.56
CA LEU A 184 0.33 -7.83 8.35
C LEU A 184 -0.87 -6.99 8.75
N TYR A 185 -1.07 -5.86 8.07
CA TYR A 185 -2.16 -4.95 8.40
C TYR A 185 -2.73 -4.20 7.20
N THR A 186 -3.96 -3.73 7.35
CA THR A 186 -4.64 -2.85 6.39
C THR A 186 -5.67 -1.97 7.09
N PHE A 187 -5.99 -0.82 6.49
CA PHE A 187 -7.10 0.03 6.91
C PHE A 187 -8.23 -0.15 5.91
N ALA A 188 -9.27 -0.84 6.35
CA ALA A 188 -10.35 -1.36 5.52
C ALA A 188 -11.62 -1.49 6.37
N ALA A 189 -12.80 -1.38 5.74
CA ALA A 189 -14.08 -1.57 6.43
C ALA A 189 -14.16 -0.76 7.74
N SER A 190 -13.80 0.53 7.63
CA SER A 190 -13.91 1.54 8.68
C SER A 190 -12.95 1.41 9.87
N LYS A 191 -11.93 0.54 9.83
CA LYS A 191 -10.91 0.46 10.89
C LYS A 191 -9.59 -0.17 10.43
N ARG A 192 -8.62 -0.17 11.33
CA ARG A 192 -7.40 -0.98 11.18
C ARG A 192 -7.68 -2.45 11.48
N HIS A 193 -7.24 -3.32 10.60
CA HIS A 193 -7.17 -4.76 10.80
C HIS A 193 -5.71 -5.19 10.75
N ALA A 194 -5.32 -6.09 11.66
CA ALA A 194 -3.98 -6.63 11.69
C ALA A 194 -3.96 -8.06 12.23
N VAL A 195 -2.94 -8.80 11.82
CA VAL A 195 -2.67 -10.19 12.20
C VAL A 195 -1.16 -10.33 12.38
N ALA A 196 -0.70 -11.05 13.41
CA ALA A 196 0.73 -11.22 13.64
C ALA A 196 1.37 -12.05 12.51
N LEU A 197 2.57 -11.66 12.06
CA LEU A 197 3.31 -12.39 11.02
C LEU A 197 3.72 -13.81 11.46
N SER A 198 3.82 -14.04 12.76
CA SER A 198 4.07 -15.36 13.34
C SER A 198 2.87 -16.30 13.24
N GLU A 199 1.67 -15.79 12.97
CA GLU A 199 0.50 -16.64 12.78
C GLU A 199 0.61 -17.41 11.46
N PRO A 200 0.35 -18.72 11.46
CA PRO A 200 0.28 -19.49 10.22
C PRO A 200 -0.69 -18.81 9.25
N ASN A 201 -0.22 -18.49 8.05
CA ASN A 201 -1.03 -17.89 6.99
C ASN A 201 -1.68 -16.56 7.38
N ALA A 202 -0.91 -15.69 8.05
CA ALA A 202 -1.33 -14.35 8.45
C ALA A 202 -2.09 -13.56 7.36
N LEU A 203 -1.76 -13.76 6.08
CA LEU A 203 -2.48 -13.16 4.96
C LEU A 203 -3.94 -13.60 4.86
N MET A 204 -4.23 -14.90 5.00
CA MET A 204 -5.61 -15.42 4.97
C MET A 204 -6.37 -15.08 6.23
N GLY A 205 -5.69 -15.03 7.38
CA GLY A 205 -6.26 -14.51 8.62
C GLY A 205 -6.73 -13.05 8.45
N LEU A 206 -5.85 -12.21 7.89
CA LEU A 206 -6.18 -10.80 7.65
C LEU A 206 -7.29 -10.65 6.61
N HIS A 207 -7.26 -11.46 5.54
CA HIS A 207 -8.32 -11.50 4.53
C HIS A 207 -9.68 -11.81 5.17
N ALA A 208 -9.77 -12.86 5.99
CA ALA A 208 -11.01 -13.26 6.65
C ALA A 208 -11.54 -12.16 7.59
N LEU A 209 -10.65 -11.48 8.33
CA LEU A 209 -11.05 -10.35 9.18
C LEU A 209 -11.70 -9.21 8.38
N VAL A 210 -11.10 -8.86 7.23
CA VAL A 210 -11.62 -7.80 6.36
C VAL A 210 -12.90 -8.25 5.65
N ALA A 211 -12.96 -9.48 5.15
CA ALA A 211 -14.13 -10.04 4.49
C ALA A 211 -15.34 -10.04 5.43
N LYS A 212 -15.18 -10.52 6.67
CA LYS A 212 -16.24 -10.50 7.70
C LYS A 212 -16.72 -9.09 8.02
N ALA A 213 -15.80 -8.12 8.10
CA ALA A 213 -16.18 -6.73 8.32
C ALA A 213 -17.00 -6.18 7.15
N LEU A 214 -16.58 -6.44 5.91
CA LEU A 214 -17.34 -6.02 4.72
C LEU A 214 -18.71 -6.72 4.61
N ILE A 215 -18.82 -7.99 5.01
CA ILE A 215 -20.11 -8.71 5.06
C ILE A 215 -21.04 -8.08 6.10
N LYS A 216 -20.52 -7.80 7.30
CA LYS A 216 -21.28 -7.11 8.34
C LYS A 216 -21.83 -5.76 7.87
N ASP A 217 -21.04 -5.04 7.06
CA ASP A 217 -21.41 -3.76 6.47
C ASP A 217 -22.29 -3.90 5.21
N LYS A 218 -22.67 -5.12 4.80
CA LYS A 218 -23.42 -5.44 3.58
C LYS A 218 -22.73 -4.98 2.28
N ARG A 219 -21.41 -4.88 2.32
CA ARG A 219 -20.56 -4.48 1.19
C ARG A 219 -19.90 -5.67 0.50
N LEU A 220 -20.02 -6.86 1.06
CA LEU A 220 -19.58 -8.13 0.51
C LEU A 220 -20.68 -9.16 0.82
N PHE A 221 -20.97 -10.07 -0.11
CA PHE A 221 -21.98 -11.11 0.11
C PHE A 221 -21.33 -12.44 0.50
N HIS A 222 -20.20 -12.77 -0.13
CA HIS A 222 -19.41 -13.97 0.18
C HIS A 222 -17.95 -13.61 0.46
N GLU A 223 -17.29 -14.29 1.41
CA GLU A 223 -15.89 -13.99 1.78
C GLU A 223 -14.94 -14.11 0.58
N HIS A 224 -15.19 -15.08 -0.30
CA HIS A 224 -14.40 -15.36 -1.51
C HIS A 224 -14.59 -14.32 -2.64
N ASP A 225 -15.51 -13.38 -2.49
CA ASP A 225 -15.64 -12.23 -3.40
C ASP A 225 -14.47 -11.24 -3.22
N LEU A 226 -13.86 -11.24 -2.04
CA LEU A 226 -12.67 -10.45 -1.74
C LEU A 226 -11.43 -11.22 -2.23
N ARG A 227 -10.70 -10.65 -3.17
CA ARG A 227 -9.52 -11.26 -3.80
C ARG A 227 -8.24 -10.67 -3.24
N VAL A 228 -7.17 -11.44 -3.32
CA VAL A 228 -5.81 -10.95 -3.10
C VAL A 228 -5.17 -10.64 -4.44
N ASP A 229 -5.06 -9.36 -4.78
CA ASP A 229 -4.65 -8.86 -6.10
C ASP A 229 -3.25 -8.28 -6.06
N ARG A 230 -2.49 -8.49 -7.13
CA ARG A 230 -1.15 -7.92 -7.36
C ARG A 230 -0.17 -8.13 -6.20
N MET A 231 -0.09 -9.35 -5.69
CA MET A 231 0.93 -9.71 -4.71
C MET A 231 2.32 -9.57 -5.32
N PHE A 232 3.30 -9.12 -4.53
CA PHE A 232 4.69 -9.10 -4.96
C PHE A 232 5.29 -10.52 -4.94
N ALA A 233 6.32 -10.74 -5.77
CA ALA A 233 6.90 -12.06 -6.00
C ALA A 233 7.46 -12.71 -4.72
N GLU A 234 8.21 -11.95 -3.91
CA GLU A 234 8.80 -12.47 -2.67
C GLU A 234 7.73 -12.92 -1.65
N PRO A 235 6.75 -12.07 -1.27
CA PRO A 235 5.64 -12.51 -0.42
C PRO A 235 4.88 -13.71 -0.98
N TRP A 236 4.71 -13.77 -2.30
CA TRP A 236 4.06 -14.90 -2.96
C TRP A 236 4.85 -16.20 -2.81
N GLU A 237 6.16 -16.20 -3.05
CA GLU A 237 6.98 -17.42 -2.92
C GLU A 237 7.10 -17.90 -1.47
N ILE A 238 7.01 -16.99 -0.49
CA ILE A 238 6.91 -17.38 0.92
C ILE A 238 5.58 -18.09 1.15
N TRP A 239 4.46 -17.46 0.79
CA TRP A 239 3.14 -17.98 1.10
C TRP A 239 2.77 -19.24 0.30
N LYS A 240 3.25 -19.36 -0.93
CA LYS A 240 3.03 -20.52 -1.79
C LYS A 240 3.54 -21.83 -1.19
N LYS A 241 4.53 -21.79 -0.27
CA LYS A 241 5.06 -22.98 0.41
C LYS A 241 4.02 -23.68 1.29
N ASP A 242 3.02 -22.94 1.76
CA ASP A 242 1.95 -23.45 2.62
C ASP A 242 0.75 -23.95 1.82
N LEU A 243 0.81 -23.89 0.48
CA LEU A 243 -0.27 -24.27 -0.42
C LEU A 243 -0.08 -25.68 -0.96
N THR A 244 -1.16 -26.45 -1.01
CA THR A 244 -1.17 -27.77 -1.68
C THR A 244 -1.53 -27.57 -3.15
N ALA A 245 -0.64 -27.95 -4.07
CA ALA A 245 -0.95 -27.88 -5.51
C ALA A 245 -2.03 -28.90 -5.89
N VAL A 246 -2.99 -28.47 -6.72
CA VAL A 246 -4.00 -29.36 -7.29
C VAL A 246 -3.61 -29.67 -8.73
N ASN A 247 -3.62 -30.96 -9.10
CA ASN A 247 -3.24 -31.43 -10.44
C ASN A 247 -4.29 -31.15 -11.54
N GLU A 248 -5.29 -30.33 -11.23
CA GLU A 248 -6.37 -29.95 -12.13
C GLU A 248 -6.38 -28.42 -12.29
N PRO A 249 -5.76 -27.89 -13.36
CA PRO A 249 -5.79 -26.46 -13.62
C PRO A 249 -7.17 -26.00 -14.09
N ILE A 250 -7.49 -24.72 -13.89
CA ILE A 250 -8.65 -24.10 -14.53
C ILE A 250 -8.25 -23.68 -15.94
N VAL A 251 -8.92 -24.23 -16.94
CA VAL A 251 -8.70 -23.91 -18.36
C VAL A 251 -9.91 -23.15 -18.91
N LEU A 252 -9.69 -21.93 -19.39
CA LEU A 252 -10.70 -21.05 -19.98
C LEU A 252 -10.19 -20.53 -21.33
N GLY A 253 -10.56 -21.19 -22.42
CA GLY A 253 -9.98 -20.94 -23.74
C GLY A 253 -8.48 -21.20 -23.73
N ASP A 254 -7.68 -20.21 -24.14
CA ASP A 254 -6.22 -20.29 -24.17
C ASP A 254 -5.55 -19.98 -22.82
N VAL A 255 -6.35 -19.66 -21.78
CA VAL A 255 -5.81 -19.35 -20.46
C VAL A 255 -5.87 -20.58 -19.55
N SER A 256 -4.73 -20.96 -18.99
CA SER A 256 -4.60 -22.00 -17.97
C SER A 256 -4.10 -21.39 -16.66
N LEU A 257 -4.81 -21.65 -15.57
CA LEU A 257 -4.49 -21.16 -14.23
C LEU A 257 -4.13 -22.34 -13.32
N ASN A 258 -3.00 -22.20 -12.62
CA ASN A 258 -2.63 -23.14 -11.57
C ASN A 258 -3.61 -23.01 -10.40
N VAL A 259 -4.05 -24.17 -9.90
CA VAL A 259 -4.95 -24.26 -8.76
C VAL A 259 -4.21 -24.80 -7.55
N TYR A 260 -4.52 -24.23 -6.39
CA TYR A 260 -3.99 -24.62 -5.11
C TYR A 260 -5.12 -24.75 -4.10
N GLN A 261 -4.86 -25.47 -3.02
CA GLN A 261 -5.74 -25.58 -1.87
C GLN A 261 -5.02 -25.15 -0.60
N TYR A 262 -5.74 -24.41 0.24
CA TYR A 262 -5.35 -24.01 1.58
C TYR A 262 -6.50 -24.29 2.55
N GLY A 263 -6.37 -25.34 3.35
CA GLY A 263 -7.46 -25.82 4.20
C GLY A 263 -8.75 -26.03 3.38
N PRO A 264 -9.88 -25.38 3.74
CA PRO A 264 -11.12 -25.48 2.97
C PRO A 264 -11.17 -24.56 1.74
N THR A 265 -10.21 -23.64 1.57
CA THR A 265 -10.23 -22.63 0.49
C THR A 265 -9.48 -23.10 -0.74
N TRP A 266 -10.10 -22.92 -1.90
CA TRP A 266 -9.51 -23.17 -3.22
C TRP A 266 -9.01 -21.88 -3.84
N LEU A 267 -7.86 -21.92 -4.52
CA LEU A 267 -7.19 -20.74 -5.05
C LEU A 267 -6.77 -20.94 -6.50
N ALA A 268 -7.09 -19.98 -7.38
CA ALA A 268 -6.54 -19.92 -8.74
C ALA A 268 -5.59 -18.74 -8.88
N VAL A 269 -4.44 -18.97 -9.49
CA VAL A 269 -3.37 -17.95 -9.63
C VAL A 269 -3.36 -17.37 -11.03
N GLU A 270 -3.83 -16.13 -11.18
CA GLU A 270 -3.63 -15.34 -12.38
C GLU A 270 -2.28 -14.62 -12.34
N LYS A 271 -1.38 -15.05 -13.23
CA LYS A 271 -0.08 -14.42 -13.42
C LYS A 271 -0.21 -13.20 -14.34
N ARG A 272 -0.25 -12.00 -13.76
CA ARG A 272 -0.21 -10.75 -14.53
C ARG A 272 1.22 -10.24 -14.66
N ARG A 273 1.62 -9.87 -15.87
CA ARG A 273 2.81 -9.03 -16.09
C ARG A 273 2.39 -7.58 -15.93
N ASP A 274 2.96 -6.89 -14.94
CA ASP A 274 2.81 -5.43 -14.77
C ASP A 274 4.21 -4.83 -14.84
N ARG A 275 4.52 -4.12 -15.95
CA ARG A 275 5.79 -3.40 -16.16
C ARG A 275 7.02 -4.21 -15.70
N ASP A 276 7.20 -5.37 -16.33
CA ASP A 276 8.35 -6.27 -16.17
C ASP A 276 8.39 -7.12 -14.88
N GLU A 277 7.43 -6.96 -13.96
CA GLU A 277 7.32 -7.79 -12.75
C GLU A 277 6.12 -8.76 -12.82
N LEU A 278 6.33 -10.00 -12.40
CA LEU A 278 5.27 -10.98 -12.20
C LEU A 278 4.50 -10.64 -10.90
N ARG A 279 3.21 -10.33 -11.02
CA ARG A 279 2.35 -10.01 -9.88
C ARG A 279 1.13 -10.94 -9.82
N PRO A 280 1.23 -12.06 -9.10
CA PRO A 280 0.12 -12.98 -8.98
C PRO A 280 -1.11 -12.31 -8.35
N SER A 281 -2.26 -12.63 -8.91
CA SER A 281 -3.57 -12.28 -8.39
C SER A 281 -4.35 -13.56 -8.13
N LEU A 282 -5.04 -13.63 -7.01
CA LEU A 282 -5.57 -14.85 -6.45
C LEU A 282 -7.09 -14.77 -6.44
N PHE A 283 -7.72 -15.69 -7.15
CA PHE A 283 -9.15 -15.96 -7.02
C PHE A 283 -9.32 -16.98 -5.90
N LEU A 284 -10.36 -16.83 -5.10
CA LEU A 284 -10.70 -17.72 -4.00
C LEU A 284 -12.05 -18.38 -4.29
N GLY A 285 -12.26 -19.60 -3.78
CA GLY A 285 -13.55 -20.29 -3.87
C GLY A 285 -13.69 -21.38 -2.80
N GLU A 286 -14.92 -21.81 -2.57
CA GLU A 286 -15.25 -22.89 -1.61
C GLU A 286 -14.86 -24.27 -2.12
N ASN A 287 -14.89 -24.43 -3.44
CA ASN A 287 -14.55 -25.64 -4.16
C ASN A 287 -14.12 -25.27 -5.59
N LEU A 288 -13.69 -26.25 -6.37
CA LEU A 288 -13.23 -26.02 -7.75
C LEU A 288 -14.32 -25.43 -8.66
N TYR A 289 -15.59 -25.82 -8.47
CA TYR A 289 -16.70 -25.30 -9.27
C TYR A 289 -16.96 -23.81 -8.99
N ASP A 290 -17.07 -23.43 -7.70
CA ASP A 290 -17.23 -22.03 -7.27
C ASP A 290 -16.04 -21.17 -7.73
N LEU A 291 -14.81 -21.67 -7.55
CA LEU A 291 -13.60 -20.99 -8.02
C LEU A 291 -13.62 -20.76 -9.54
N THR A 292 -13.98 -21.79 -10.32
CA THR A 292 -14.07 -21.71 -11.79
C THR A 292 -15.12 -20.69 -12.22
N ALA A 293 -16.29 -20.69 -11.59
CA ALA A 293 -17.35 -19.71 -11.87
C ALA A 293 -16.89 -18.27 -11.61
N ARG A 294 -16.18 -18.03 -10.49
CA ARG A 294 -15.63 -16.72 -10.12
C ARG A 294 -14.56 -16.23 -11.08
N VAL A 295 -13.65 -17.10 -11.51
CA VAL A 295 -12.63 -16.78 -12.52
C VAL A 295 -13.31 -16.44 -13.85
N THR A 296 -14.22 -17.30 -14.31
CA THR A 296 -14.95 -17.13 -15.58
C THR A 296 -15.69 -15.80 -15.60
N ALA A 297 -16.42 -15.46 -14.54
CA ALA A 297 -17.15 -14.21 -14.44
C ALA A 297 -16.23 -12.98 -14.53
N ASP A 298 -15.06 -13.00 -13.89
CA ASP A 298 -14.10 -11.89 -14.02
C ASP A 298 -13.48 -11.79 -15.41
N PHE A 299 -13.16 -12.93 -16.02
CA PHE A 299 -12.54 -12.97 -17.33
C PHE A 299 -13.51 -12.49 -18.41
N LYS A 300 -14.79 -12.90 -18.36
CA LYS A 300 -15.86 -12.35 -19.20
C LYS A 300 -16.01 -10.84 -19.01
N ARG A 301 -16.09 -10.37 -17.76
CA ARG A 301 -16.18 -8.94 -17.42
C ARG A 301 -15.01 -8.12 -17.98
N ARG A 302 -13.83 -8.73 -18.12
CA ARG A 302 -12.62 -8.10 -18.68
C ARG A 302 -12.47 -8.28 -20.19
N GLY A 303 -13.38 -9.01 -20.85
CA GLY A 303 -13.29 -9.35 -22.26
C GLY A 303 -12.11 -10.27 -22.60
N LEU A 304 -11.63 -11.06 -21.64
CA LEU A 304 -10.53 -12.02 -21.85
C LEU A 304 -11.00 -13.34 -22.47
N ILE A 305 -12.29 -13.64 -22.30
CA ILE A 305 -12.97 -14.80 -22.89
C ILE A 305 -14.36 -14.36 -23.36
N ALA A 306 -14.93 -15.06 -24.32
CA ALA A 306 -16.25 -14.75 -24.89
C ALA A 306 -17.40 -14.91 -23.86
N GLU A 307 -18.52 -14.25 -24.13
CA GLU A 307 -19.77 -14.37 -23.34
C GLU A 307 -20.36 -15.78 -23.37
#